data_AF-A0A972UZ03-F1
#
_entry.id   AF-A0A972UZ03-F1
#
_cell.length_a   1.000
_cell.length_b   1.000
_cell.length_c   1.000
_cell.angle_alpha   90.00
_cell.angle_beta   90.00
_cell.angle_gamma   90.00
#
_symmetry.space_group_name_H-M   'P 1'
#
loop_
_entity.id
_entity.type
_entity.pdbx_description
1 polymer ?
#
loop_
_entity_poly.entity_id
_entity_poly.type
_entity_poly.pdbx_seq_one_letter_code
_entity_poly.pdbx_strand_id
1 'polypeptide(L)' 'TYPVSFNGKMRFKLDLPVDMPNKEIEKAVLSAEESQKWIAGKTPKKVIIVPKKIINIVI' A
#
# COMPACT_ATOMS: atom_id res chain seq x y z
N THR A 1 -12.16 -1.89 1.78
CA THR A 1 -11.07 -0.97 2.18
C THR A 1 -9.92 -1.69 2.86
N TYR A 2 -8.69 -1.43 2.42
CA TYR A 2 -7.44 -1.92 3.00
C TYR A 2 -6.74 -0.80 3.77
N PRO A 3 -6.36 -1.00 5.05
CA PRO A 3 -5.50 -0.06 5.74
C PRO A 3 -4.11 -0.09 5.10
N VAL A 4 -3.59 1.07 4.73
CA VAL A 4 -2.24 1.26 4.18
C VAL A 4 -1.36 1.84 5.28
N SER A 5 -0.30 1.12 5.59
CA SER A 5 0.71 1.46 6.58
C SER A 5 2.06 1.70 5.92
N PHE A 6 2.82 2.62 6.48
CA PHE A 6 4.18 2.92 6.05
C PHE A 6 5.11 2.77 7.26
N ASN A 7 6.12 1.91 7.14
CA ASN A 7 7.04 1.58 8.24
C ASN A 7 6.29 1.25 9.56
N GLY A 8 5.19 0.48 9.45
CA GLY A 8 4.36 0.06 10.58
C GLY A 8 3.37 1.11 11.12
N LYS A 9 3.38 2.35 10.60
CA LYS A 9 2.40 3.39 10.96
C LYS A 9 1.31 3.48 9.91
N MET A 10 0.06 3.24 10.32
CA MET A 10 -1.11 3.43 9.45
C MET A 10 -1.23 4.89 9.04
N ARG A 11 -1.46 5.13 7.74
CA ARG A 11 -1.58 6.48 7.18
C ARG A 11 -2.98 6.76 6.65
N PHE A 12 -3.50 5.84 5.86
CA PHE A 12 -4.81 5.99 5.25
C PHE A 12 -5.42 4.62 4.94
N LYS A 13 -6.64 4.61 4.43
CA LYS A 13 -7.31 3.40 3.96
C LYS A 13 -7.59 3.55 2.47
N LEU A 14 -7.29 2.52 1.69
CA LEU A 14 -7.51 2.52 0.24
C LEU A 14 -8.58 1.49 -0.10
N ASP A 15 -9.62 1.88 -0.83
CA ASP A 15 -10.60 0.93 -1.33
C ASP A 15 -10.06 0.19 -2.56
N LEU A 16 -9.70 -1.08 -2.34
CA LEU A 16 -9.27 -2.00 -3.38
C LEU A 16 -10.15 -3.26 -3.39
N PRO A 17 -10.37 -3.86 -4.57
CA PRO A 17 -11.08 -5.13 -4.70
C PRO A 17 -10.35 -6.26 -3.99
N VAL A 18 -11.10 -7.23 -3.47
CA VAL A 18 -10.54 -8.36 -2.72
C VAL A 18 -9.98 -9.45 -3.63
N ASP A 19 -10.48 -9.55 -4.86
CA ASP A 19 -10.03 -10.50 -5.89
C ASP A 19 -8.86 -10.00 -6.74
N MET A 20 -8.36 -8.79 -6.46
CA MET A 20 -7.25 -8.22 -7.22
C MET A 20 -5.94 -8.98 -6.90
N PRO A 21 -5.13 -9.34 -7.90
CA PRO A 21 -3.86 -10.00 -7.66
C PRO A 21 -2.89 -9.08 -6.92
N ASN A 22 -2.04 -9.65 -6.06
CA ASN A 22 -1.09 -8.89 -5.23
C ASN A 22 -0.23 -7.89 -6.03
N LYS A 23 0.16 -8.25 -7.27
CA LYS A 23 0.92 -7.37 -8.18
C LYS A 23 0.14 -6.12 -8.59
N GLU A 24 -1.17 -6.25 -8.81
CA GLU A 24 -2.02 -5.10 -9.14
C GLU A 24 -2.32 -4.27 -7.91
N ILE A 25 -2.54 -4.89 -6.75
CA ILE A 25 -2.66 -4.18 -5.47
C ILE A 25 -1.42 -3.33 -5.22
N GLU A 26 -0.23 -3.91 -5.40
CA GLU A 26 1.03 -3.18 -5.27
C GLU A 26 1.07 -1.96 -6.20
N LYS A 27 0.77 -2.13 -7.50
CA LYS A 27 0.72 -1.03 -8.45
C LYS A 27 -0.32 0.03 -8.09
N ALA A 28 -1.51 -0.37 -7.68
CA ALA A 28 -2.60 0.54 -7.32
C ALA A 28 -2.24 1.35 -6.08
N VAL A 29 -1.66 0.70 -5.06
CA VAL A 29 -1.19 1.38 -3.86
C VAL A 29 -0.03 2.31 -4.20
N LEU A 30 0.95 1.88 -4.99
CA LEU A 30 2.09 2.73 -5.37
C LEU A 30 1.64 3.92 -6.24
N SER A 31 0.61 3.76 -7.07
CA SER A 31 0.07 4.83 -7.92
C SER A 31 -0.90 5.76 -7.18
N ALA A 32 -1.32 5.41 -5.97
CA ALA A 32 -2.22 6.25 -5.19
C ALA A 32 -1.53 7.56 -4.79
N GLU A 33 -2.22 8.69 -4.99
CA GLU A 33 -1.70 10.01 -4.70
C GLU A 33 -1.31 10.18 -3.21
N GLU A 34 -2.09 9.56 -2.31
CA GLU A 34 -1.75 9.50 -0.88
C GLU A 34 -0.45 8.74 -0.63
N SER A 35 -0.22 7.61 -1.32
CA SER A 35 1.03 6.86 -1.20
C SER A 35 2.21 7.67 -1.70
N GLN A 36 2.08 8.38 -2.81
CA GLN A 36 3.16 9.22 -3.37
C GLN A 36 3.67 10.25 -2.35
N LYS A 37 2.75 10.86 -1.57
CA LYS A 37 3.11 11.79 -0.49
C LYS A 37 3.98 11.13 0.59
N TRP A 38 3.73 9.86 0.90
CA TRP A 38 4.49 9.12 1.91
C TRP A 38 5.78 8.51 1.36
N ILE A 39 5.78 8.08 0.11
CA ILE A 39 6.93 7.51 -0.60
C ILE A 39 8.01 8.57 -0.81
N ALA A 40 7.64 9.84 -1.01
CA ALA A 40 8.56 10.99 -1.08
C ALA A 40 9.75 10.78 -2.04
N GLY A 41 9.51 10.11 -3.17
CA GLY A 41 10.52 9.79 -4.18
C GLY A 41 11.50 8.66 -3.81
N LYS A 42 11.31 7.98 -2.66
CA LYS A 42 12.10 6.80 -2.28
C LYS A 42 11.48 5.54 -2.84
N THR A 43 12.30 4.63 -3.35
CA THR A 43 11.82 3.30 -3.77
C THR A 43 11.52 2.45 -2.53
N PRO A 44 10.31 1.91 -2.36
CA PRO A 44 10.00 1.03 -1.25
C PRO A 44 10.92 -0.19 -1.25
N LYS A 45 11.52 -0.51 -0.11
CA LYS A 45 12.31 -1.72 0.08
C LYS A 45 11.46 -2.99 0.01
N LYS A 46 10.24 -2.93 0.53
CA LYS A 46 9.35 -4.09 0.59
C LYS A 46 7.89 -3.67 0.68
N VAL A 47 7.04 -4.30 -0.12
CA VAL A 47 5.59 -4.16 -0.01
C VAL A 47 5.02 -5.46 0.54
N ILE A 48 4.37 -5.40 1.70
CA ILE A 48 3.81 -6.54 2.41
C ILE A 48 2.29 -6.44 2.29
N ILE A 49 1.71 -7.34 1.52
CA ILE A 49 0.27 -7.36 1.25
C ILE A 49 -0.32 -8.56 1.98
N VAL A 50 -1.22 -8.30 2.90
CA VAL A 50 -2.03 -9.32 3.57
C VAL A 50 -3.47 -9.14 3.09
N PRO A 51 -3.95 -9.98 2.16
CA PRO A 51 -5.31 -9.90 1.64
C PRO A 51 -6.34 -9.89 2.77
N LYS A 52 -7.40 -9.10 2.62
CA LYS A 52 -8.45 -8.91 3.64
C LYS A 52 -7.97 -8.38 5.00
N LYS A 53 -6.70 -7.94 5.13
CA LYS A 53 -6.12 -7.50 6.41
C LYS A 53 -5.45 -6.12 6.34
N ILE A 54 -4.29 -6.01 5.70
CA ILE A 54 -3.45 -4.79 5.73
C ILE A 54 -2.44 -4.77 4.60
N ILE A 55 -2.06 -3.57 4.18
CA ILE A 55 -0.96 -3.33 3.25
C ILE A 55 0.09 -2.52 4.00
N ASN A 56 1.31 -3.03 4.12
CA ASN A 56 2.42 -2.32 4.75
C ASN A 56 3.55 -2.10 3.75
N ILE A 57 3.89 -0.84 3.54
CA ILE A 57 4.96 -0.41 2.67
C ILE A 57 6.17 -0.06 3.56
N VAL A 58 7.25 -0.78 3.35
CA VAL A 58 8.55 -0.47 3.96
C VAL A 58 9.30 0.42 2.99
N ILE A 59 9.46 1.70 3.36
CA ILE A 59 10.28 2.67 2.63
C ILE A 59 11.74 2.51 3.05
#